data_AF-A0A918AC26-F1
#
_entry.id   AF-A0A918AC26-F1
#
_cell.length_a   1.000
_cell.length_b   1.000
_cell.length_c   1.000
_cell.angle_alpha   90.00
_cell.angle_beta   90.00
_cell.angle_gamma   90.00
#
_symmetry.space_group_name_H-M   'P 1'
#
loop_
_entity.id
_entity.type
_entity.pdbx_description
1 polymer ?
#
loop_
_entity_poly.entity_id
_entity_poly.type
_entity_poly.pdbx_seq_one_letter_code
_entity_poly.pdbx_strand_id
1 'polypeptide(L)'
;MAAIAATPFVLMYAAAMAPQWITDHRLASLENRALKHPLPPGTTFGGSEPQGPVTGDSGDCWAGFAFSLRTERPPEEIKRYYEAAPFMRTDAHFFELSVSALQESADHVSVAVDTISSGTGDLRCW
;
A
#
# COMPACT_ATOMS: atom_id res chain seq x y z
N MET A 1 6.59 35.11 -22.83
CA MET A 1 6.79 33.99 -23.77
C MET A 1 7.65 32.87 -23.17
N ALA A 2 7.51 32.54 -21.88
CA ALA A 2 8.23 31.41 -21.26
C ALA A 2 7.35 30.15 -21.13
N ALA A 3 6.02 30.33 -21.07
CA ALA A 3 5.06 29.24 -20.84
C ALA A 3 4.99 28.21 -21.99
N ILE A 4 5.25 28.61 -23.24
CA ILE A 4 5.15 27.74 -24.42
C ILE A 4 6.41 26.86 -24.60
N ALA A 5 7.58 27.37 -24.21
CA ALA A 5 8.85 26.64 -24.34
C ALA A 5 8.99 25.53 -23.29
N ALA A 6 8.37 25.68 -22.12
CA ALA A 6 8.39 24.68 -21.05
C ALA A 6 7.35 23.56 -21.25
N THR A 7 6.31 23.79 -22.06
CA THR A 7 5.22 22.83 -22.29
C THR A 7 5.69 21.42 -22.70
N PRO A 8 6.61 21.23 -23.66
CA PRO A 8 7.04 19.87 -24.05
C PRO A 8 7.78 19.14 -22.92
N PHE A 9 8.58 19.86 -22.12
CA PHE A 9 9.30 19.28 -21.00
C PHE A 9 8.34 18.86 -19.86
N VAL A 10 7.32 19.66 -19.58
CA VAL A 10 6.29 19.33 -18.58
C VAL A 10 5.47 18.12 -19.01
N LEU A 11 5.07 18.04 -20.29
CA LEU A 11 4.33 16.90 -20.81
C LEU A 11 5.16 15.61 -20.79
N MET A 12 6.44 15.70 -21.14
CA MET A 12 7.35 14.55 -21.08
C MET A 12 7.57 14.07 -19.64
N TYR A 13 7.75 15.01 -18.69
CA TYR A 13 7.85 14.68 -17.28
C TYR A 13 6.57 14.03 -16.73
N ALA A 14 5.40 14.58 -17.08
CA ALA A 14 4.12 14.01 -16.67
C ALA A 14 3.88 12.61 -17.27
N ALA A 15 4.28 12.38 -18.52
CA ALA A 15 4.20 11.06 -19.13
C ALA A 15 5.12 10.04 -18.43
N ALA A 16 6.31 10.46 -18.03
CA ALA A 16 7.24 9.63 -17.27
C ALA A 16 6.74 9.31 -15.85
N MET A 17 6.10 10.26 -15.17
CA MET A 17 5.59 10.08 -13.79
C MET A 17 4.19 9.45 -13.71
N ALA A 18 3.43 9.42 -14.81
CA ALA A 18 2.06 8.90 -14.84
C ALA A 18 1.94 7.45 -14.30
N PRO A 19 2.84 6.50 -14.62
CA PRO A 19 2.79 5.16 -14.03
C PRO A 19 2.87 5.18 -12.50
N GLN A 20 3.75 6.00 -11.92
CA GLN A 20 3.89 6.13 -10.48
C GLN A 20 2.60 6.68 -9.84
N TRP A 21 2.04 7.77 -10.38
CA TRP A 21 0.80 8.34 -9.85
C TRP A 21 -0.39 7.38 -9.92
N ILE A 22 -0.45 6.54 -10.95
CA ILE A 22 -1.48 5.50 -11.07
C ILE A 22 -1.30 4.44 -9.97
N THR A 23 -0.07 4.00 -9.71
CA THR A 23 0.25 3.06 -8.64
C THR A 23 -0.06 3.65 -7.26
N ASP A 24 0.36 4.89 -6.99
CA ASP A 24 0.09 5.61 -5.74
C ASP A 24 -1.42 5.73 -5.50
N HIS A 25 -2.19 6.11 -6.54
CA HIS A 25 -3.65 6.19 -6.44
C HIS A 25 -4.30 4.82 -6.16
N ARG A 26 -3.79 3.75 -6.78
CA ARG A 26 -4.28 2.39 -6.52
C ARG A 26 -3.98 1.97 -5.09
N LEU A 27 -2.77 2.21 -4.59
CA LEU A 27 -2.36 1.90 -3.23
C LEU A 27 -3.19 2.68 -2.20
N ALA A 28 -3.39 3.98 -2.42
CA ALA A 28 -4.26 4.81 -1.59
C ALA A 28 -5.71 4.31 -1.56
N SER A 29 -6.22 3.80 -2.68
CA SER A 29 -7.54 3.18 -2.73
C SER A 29 -7.59 1.89 -1.90
N LEU A 30 -6.55 1.05 -1.94
CA LEU A 30 -6.45 -0.17 -1.14
C LEU A 30 -6.36 0.15 0.36
N GLU A 31 -5.50 1.10 0.73
CA GLU A 31 -5.38 1.61 2.10
C GLU A 31 -6.72 2.11 2.63
N ASN A 32 -7.44 2.94 1.85
CA ASN A 32 -8.75 3.44 2.24
C ASN A 32 -9.79 2.31 2.43
N ARG A 33 -9.70 1.20 1.68
CA ARG A 33 -10.55 0.03 1.90
C ARG A 33 -10.18 -0.70 3.19
N ALA A 34 -8.89 -0.84 3.49
CA ALA A 34 -8.41 -1.47 4.71
C ALA A 34 -8.82 -0.65 5.95
N LEU A 35 -8.63 0.67 5.93
CA LEU A 35 -8.99 1.57 7.03
C LEU A 35 -10.53 1.68 7.25
N LYS A 36 -11.33 1.44 6.21
CA LYS A 36 -12.81 1.38 6.32
C LYS A 36 -13.35 0.00 6.66
N HIS A 37 -12.52 -1.03 6.57
CA HIS A 37 -12.93 -2.38 6.96
C HIS A 37 -13.25 -2.38 8.47
N PRO A 38 -14.31 -3.08 8.92
CA PRO A 38 -14.60 -3.19 10.34
C PRO A 38 -13.36 -3.64 11.12
N LEU A 39 -13.12 -2.98 12.25
CA LEU A 39 -12.04 -3.35 13.13
C LEU A 39 -12.30 -4.72 13.79
N PRO A 40 -11.26 -5.52 14.07
CA PRO A 40 -11.42 -6.70 14.89
C PRO A 40 -12.07 -6.34 16.25
N PRO A 41 -12.87 -7.22 16.86
CA PRO A 41 -13.59 -6.88 18.09
C PRO A 41 -12.65 -6.50 19.24
N GLY A 42 -12.96 -5.41 19.95
CA GLY A 42 -12.13 -4.92 21.06
C GLY A 42 -10.83 -4.24 20.61
N THR A 43 -10.77 -3.75 19.38
CA THR A 43 -9.61 -3.02 18.86
C THR A 43 -9.97 -1.59 18.48
N THR A 44 -9.00 -0.69 18.52
CA THR A 44 -9.12 0.70 18.05
C THR A 44 -7.90 1.06 17.20
N PHE A 45 -8.00 2.07 16.36
CA PHE A 45 -6.82 2.54 15.63
C PHE A 45 -5.81 3.21 16.58
N GLY A 46 -4.54 2.80 16.45
CA GLY A 46 -3.40 3.44 17.10
C GLY A 46 -2.81 4.60 16.30
N GLY A 47 -2.97 4.56 14.97
CA GLY A 47 -2.44 5.51 13.99
C GLY A 47 -2.17 4.81 12.65
N SER A 48 -1.99 5.56 11.57
CA SER A 48 -1.57 5.03 10.26
C SER A 48 -0.23 5.62 9.87
N GLU A 49 0.69 4.80 9.40
CA GLU A 49 1.95 5.29 8.84
C GLU A 49 1.75 5.66 7.36
N PRO A 50 2.45 6.69 6.84
CA PRO A 50 2.42 6.99 5.42
C PRO A 50 2.87 5.77 4.60
N GLN A 51 2.34 5.64 3.39
CA GLN A 51 2.66 4.56 2.44
C GLN A 51 4.18 4.37 2.34
N GLY A 52 4.62 3.11 2.50
CA GLY A 52 6.03 2.75 2.54
C GLY A 52 6.70 2.91 1.17
N PRO A 53 8.03 3.09 1.13
CA PRO A 53 8.75 3.22 -0.14
C PRO A 53 8.59 1.95 -0.98
N VAL A 54 8.41 2.13 -2.29
CA VAL A 54 8.46 1.02 -3.24
C VAL A 54 9.88 0.47 -3.25
N THR A 55 10.07 -0.76 -2.78
CA THR A 55 11.38 -1.44 -2.85
C THR A 55 11.26 -2.64 -3.78
N GLY A 56 12.30 -2.92 -4.56
CA GLY A 56 12.25 -4.01 -5.53
C GLY A 56 13.64 -4.49 -5.92
N ASP A 57 13.77 -5.80 -6.08
CA ASP A 57 14.91 -6.46 -6.70
C ASP A 57 14.39 -7.25 -7.91
N SER A 58 15.19 -7.33 -8.98
CA SER A 58 14.95 -8.18 -10.15
C SER A 58 13.65 -7.94 -10.95
N GLY A 59 13.05 -6.75 -10.85
CA GLY A 59 11.91 -6.34 -11.68
C GLY A 59 10.54 -6.41 -11.01
N ASP A 60 10.48 -6.96 -9.80
CA ASP A 60 9.27 -6.95 -8.96
C ASP A 60 9.31 -5.76 -8.00
N CYS A 61 8.29 -4.91 -8.08
CA CYS A 61 8.17 -3.73 -7.24
C CYS A 61 7.16 -3.99 -6.13
N TRP A 62 7.67 -4.00 -4.89
CA TRP A 62 6.87 -4.16 -3.68
C TRP A 62 6.40 -2.80 -3.23
N ALA A 63 5.08 -2.67 -3.07
CA ALA A 63 4.45 -1.48 -2.52
C ALA A 63 3.54 -1.90 -1.37
N GLY A 64 3.38 -1.04 -0.37
CA GLY A 64 2.57 -1.39 0.79
C GLY A 64 2.24 -0.19 1.66
N PHE A 65 1.31 -0.41 2.57
CA PHE A 65 0.95 0.56 3.61
C PHE A 65 0.87 -0.17 4.94
N ALA A 66 1.10 0.58 6.02
CA ALA A 66 1.01 0.06 7.37
C ALA A 66 0.10 0.94 8.23
N PHE A 67 -0.62 0.29 9.12
CA PHE A 67 -1.41 0.97 10.14
C PHE A 67 -1.32 0.19 11.45
N SER A 68 -1.53 0.90 12.54
CA SER A 68 -1.42 0.34 13.88
C SER A 68 -2.77 0.24 14.57
N LEU A 69 -2.93 -0.80 15.37
CA LEU A 69 -4.10 -1.08 16.17
C LEU A 69 -3.71 -1.15 17.64
N ARG A 70 -4.52 -0.52 18.48
CA ARG A 70 -4.53 -0.80 19.92
C ARG A 70 -5.41 -2.01 20.18
N THR A 71 -4.81 -3.08 20.69
CA THR A 71 -5.46 -4.36 20.94
C THR A 71 -4.64 -5.25 21.86
N GLU A 72 -5.33 -6.02 22.70
CA GLU A 72 -4.74 -7.13 23.48
C GLU A 72 -4.71 -8.45 22.69
N ARG A 73 -5.22 -8.47 21.45
CA ARG A 73 -5.25 -9.68 20.62
C ARG A 73 -3.86 -9.98 20.05
N PRO A 74 -3.49 -11.26 19.94
CA PRO A 74 -2.20 -11.64 19.38
C PRO A 74 -2.10 -11.28 17.89
N PRO A 75 -0.89 -10.92 17.39
CA PRO A 75 -0.69 -10.52 16.00
C PRO A 75 -1.19 -11.55 14.99
N GLU A 76 -1.06 -12.85 15.27
CA GLU A 76 -1.51 -13.92 14.36
C GLU A 76 -3.04 -13.97 14.22
N GLU A 77 -3.78 -13.51 15.23
CA GLU A 77 -5.24 -13.37 15.14
C GLU A 77 -5.61 -12.14 14.29
N ILE A 78 -4.91 -11.02 14.49
CA ILE A 78 -5.08 -9.80 13.70
C ILE A 78 -4.75 -10.05 12.23
N LYS A 79 -3.64 -10.74 11.95
CA LYS A 79 -3.24 -11.15 10.60
C LYS A 79 -4.34 -11.95 9.93
N ARG A 80 -4.81 -13.03 10.56
CA ARG A 80 -5.87 -13.89 10.00
C ARG A 80 -7.17 -13.14 9.74
N TYR A 81 -7.51 -12.19 10.61
CA TYR A 81 -8.68 -11.34 10.43
C TYR A 81 -8.60 -10.52 9.15
N TYR A 82 -7.47 -9.84 8.92
CA TYR A 82 -7.27 -9.01 7.73
C TYR A 82 -7.03 -9.83 6.46
N GLU A 83 -6.35 -10.98 6.54
CA GLU A 83 -6.21 -11.90 5.40
C GLU A 83 -7.57 -12.37 4.86
N ALA A 84 -8.55 -12.58 5.74
CA ALA A 84 -9.90 -12.97 5.37
C ALA A 84 -10.78 -11.79 4.90
N ALA A 85 -10.28 -10.55 4.96
CA ALA A 85 -11.08 -9.38 4.67
C ALA A 85 -11.42 -9.27 3.17
N PRO A 86 -12.61 -8.76 2.80
CA PRO A 86 -13.01 -8.64 1.40
C PRO A 86 -12.07 -7.78 0.54
N PHE A 87 -11.34 -6.84 1.13
CA PHE A 87 -10.41 -5.97 0.40
C PHE A 87 -9.11 -6.67 0.00
N MET A 88 -8.83 -7.86 0.56
CA MET A 88 -7.68 -8.71 0.22
C MET A 88 -7.92 -9.56 -1.03
N ARG A 89 -9.06 -9.40 -1.70
CA ARG A 89 -9.30 -10.05 -3.00
C ARG A 89 -8.45 -9.38 -4.07
N THR A 90 -7.64 -10.16 -4.76
CA THR A 90 -6.86 -9.71 -5.92
C THR A 90 -7.79 -9.27 -7.05
N ASP A 91 -7.29 -8.33 -7.87
CA ASP A 91 -8.02 -7.77 -9.00
C ASP A 91 -7.07 -7.52 -10.18
N ALA A 92 -7.54 -6.82 -11.22
CA ALA A 92 -6.73 -6.49 -12.39
C ALA A 92 -5.53 -5.55 -12.10
N HIS A 93 -5.40 -5.04 -10.87
CA HIS A 93 -4.39 -4.08 -10.46
C HIS A 93 -3.43 -4.64 -9.39
N PHE A 94 -3.87 -5.60 -8.58
CA PHE A 94 -3.05 -6.25 -7.55
C PHE A 94 -3.04 -7.76 -7.75
N PHE A 95 -1.90 -8.29 -8.21
CA PHE A 95 -1.73 -9.72 -8.52
C PHE A 95 -1.45 -10.56 -7.27
N GLU A 96 -0.80 -9.96 -6.29
CA GLU A 96 -0.50 -10.58 -5.00
C GLU A 96 -0.74 -9.55 -3.89
N LEU A 97 -1.38 -9.99 -2.81
CA LEU A 97 -1.61 -9.22 -1.60
C LEU A 97 -1.20 -10.08 -0.42
N SER A 98 -0.43 -9.52 0.50
CA SER A 98 -0.01 -10.20 1.71
C SER A 98 -0.23 -9.31 2.92
N VAL A 99 -0.52 -9.93 4.06
CA VAL A 99 -0.69 -9.24 5.35
C VAL A 99 0.37 -9.73 6.31
N SER A 100 1.04 -8.79 6.96
CA SER A 100 1.85 -9.05 8.15
C SER A 100 1.26 -8.31 9.34
N ALA A 101 1.41 -8.89 10.53
CA ALA A 101 1.05 -8.25 11.78
C ALA A 101 2.18 -8.47 12.79
N LEU A 102 2.63 -7.39 13.43
CA LEU A 102 3.78 -7.39 14.34
C LEU A 102 3.37 -6.75 15.67
N GLN A 103 3.69 -7.40 16.78
CA GLN A 103 3.53 -6.80 18.10
C GLN A 103 4.58 -5.69 18.30
N GLU A 104 4.14 -4.46 18.55
CA GLU A 104 5.04 -3.34 18.87
C GLU A 104 5.14 -3.13 20.39
N SER A 105 4.04 -3.32 21.11
CA SER A 105 3.99 -3.29 22.58
C SER A 105 2.82 -4.13 23.10
N ALA A 106 2.62 -4.25 24.42
CA ALA A 106 1.63 -5.18 25.00
C ALA A 106 0.19 -4.97 24.50
N ASP A 107 -0.18 -3.75 24.15
CA ASP A 107 -1.50 -3.38 23.66
C ASP A 107 -1.47 -2.80 22.24
N HIS A 108 -0.38 -2.97 21.47
CA HIS A 108 -0.22 -2.33 20.16
C HIS A 108 0.34 -3.30 19.11
N VAL A 109 -0.36 -3.44 17.99
CA VAL A 109 -0.01 -4.28 16.84
C VAL A 109 0.05 -3.44 15.58
N SER A 110 1.17 -3.50 14.86
CA SER A 110 1.29 -2.95 13.51
C SER A 110 0.82 -3.97 12.49
N VAL A 111 0.04 -3.52 11.51
CA VAL A 111 -0.49 -4.32 10.40
C VAL A 111 0.01 -3.70 9.11
N ALA A 112 0.74 -4.47 8.31
CA ALA A 112 1.16 -4.05 6.98
C ALA A 112 0.48 -4.90 5.90
N VAL A 113 0.11 -4.25 4.80
CA VAL A 113 -0.43 -4.88 3.61
C VAL A 113 0.51 -4.57 2.45
N ASP A 114 1.11 -5.63 1.91
CA ASP A 114 2.09 -5.54 0.83
C ASP A 114 1.51 -6.12 -0.46
N THR A 115 1.89 -5.53 -1.59
CA THR A 115 1.50 -5.95 -2.93
C THR A 115 2.66 -5.89 -3.89
N ILE A 116 2.62 -6.76 -4.90
CA ILE A 116 3.52 -6.71 -6.04
C ILE A 116 2.82 -6.02 -7.20
N SER A 117 3.38 -4.89 -7.64
CA SER A 117 2.95 -4.23 -8.88
C SER A 117 3.82 -4.72 -10.04
N SER A 118 3.26 -5.51 -10.95
CA SER A 118 3.93 -5.86 -12.21
C SER A 118 3.84 -4.68 -13.20
N GLY A 119 4.90 -3.89 -13.28
CA GLY A 119 5.02 -2.86 -14.31
C GLY A 119 5.37 -3.50 -15.65
N THR A 120 4.47 -3.43 -16.65
CA THR A 120 4.84 -3.75 -18.03
C THR A 120 5.71 -2.62 -18.58
N GLY A 121 7.01 -2.74 -18.33
CA GLY A 121 8.10 -1.93 -18.87
C GLY A 121 8.54 -0.77 -17.97
N ASP A 122 9.46 -0.97 -17.03
CA ASP A 122 10.68 -0.16 -16.90
C ASP A 122 11.63 -0.63 -15.76
N LEU A 123 12.86 -0.12 -15.82
CA LEU A 123 14.07 -0.54 -15.12
C LEU A 123 14.08 -0.17 -13.62
N ARG A 124 13.49 -1.07 -12.81
CA ARG A 124 13.71 -1.26 -11.36
C ARG A 124 12.96 -0.35 -10.36
N CYS A 125 11.71 0.03 -10.66
CA CYS A 125 10.74 0.67 -9.73
C CYS A 125 10.64 2.21 -9.71
N TRP A 126 10.93 2.88 -10.83
CA TRP A 126 10.78 4.34 -10.99
C TRP A 126 10.18 4.67 -12.35
#